data_AF-A0A918ZMC8-F1
#
_entry.id   AF-A0A918ZMC8-F1
#
_cell.length_a   1.000
_cell.length_b   1.000
_cell.length_c   1.000
_cell.angle_alpha   90.00
_cell.angle_beta   90.00
_cell.angle_gamma   90.00
#
_symmetry.space_group_name_H-M   'P 1'
#
loop_
_entity.id
_entity.type
_entity.pdbx_description
1 polymer ?
#
loop_
_entity_poly.entity_id
_entity_poly.type
_entity_poly.pdbx_seq_one_letter_code
_entity_poly.pdbx_strand_id
1 'polypeptide(L)' 'MSRYEKTTGDTGDTGDTGAAARHARFGALPERIRFEDMTEGVETGPNAGGAVPYRSEGSWKYYSCLALDLGL' A
#
# COMPACT_ATOMS: atom_id res chain seq x y z
N MET A 1 -27.11 -25.53 18.60
CA MET A 1 -27.66 -24.23 18.14
C MET A 1 -27.06 -23.13 19.01
N SER A 2 -26.59 -22.04 18.38
CA SER A 2 -26.13 -20.79 19.01
C SER A 2 -24.74 -20.90 19.66
N ARG A 3 -23.73 -20.09 19.31
CA ARG A 3 -23.79 -18.67 18.94
C ARG A 3 -22.55 -18.35 18.07
N TYR A 4 -22.77 -17.80 16.87
CA TYR A 4 -21.70 -17.09 16.16
C TYR A 4 -21.40 -15.83 16.97
N GLU A 5 -20.33 -15.84 17.77
CA GLU A 5 -19.78 -14.61 18.32
C GLU A 5 -19.14 -13.85 17.16
N LYS A 6 -19.98 -13.00 16.57
CA LYS A 6 -19.57 -11.89 15.75
C LYS A 6 -18.66 -11.01 16.60
N THR A 7 -17.36 -11.24 16.52
CA THR A 7 -16.36 -10.24 16.87
C THR A 7 -16.43 -9.16 15.79
N THR A 8 -17.39 -8.25 15.96
CA THR A 8 -17.29 -6.91 15.39
C THR A 8 -15.90 -6.43 15.73
N GLY A 9 -15.06 -6.29 14.70
CA GLY A 9 -13.67 -5.95 14.84
C GLY A 9 -13.51 -4.78 15.80
N ASP A 10 -12.70 -5.00 16.82
CA ASP A 10 -12.02 -3.93 17.54
C ASP A 10 -11.19 -3.19 16.50
N THR A 11 -11.83 -2.22 15.86
CA THR A 11 -11.18 -1.21 15.02
C THR A 11 -10.65 -0.16 15.99
N GLY A 12 -9.81 -0.61 16.92
CA GLY A 12 -9.16 0.24 17.91
C GLY A 12 -8.07 1.03 17.21
N ASP A 13 -8.36 2.29 16.86
CA ASP A 13 -7.40 3.38 16.64
C ASP A 13 -6.28 3.17 15.58
N THR A 14 -6.25 2.04 14.87
CA THR A 14 -5.26 1.73 13.84
C THR A 14 -5.28 2.75 12.68
N GLY A 15 -6.42 3.41 12.47
CA GLY A 15 -6.59 4.45 11.47
C GLY A 15 -5.77 5.71 11.76
N ASP A 16 -5.69 6.13 13.04
CA ASP A 16 -4.98 7.36 13.42
C ASP A 16 -3.48 7.10 13.55
N THR A 17 -3.08 5.99 14.18
CA THR A 17 -1.66 5.62 14.30
C THR A 17 -0.97 5.42 12.95
N GLY A 18 -1.65 4.77 12.01
CA GLY A 18 -1.15 4.60 10.64
C GLY A 18 -1.07 5.91 9.87
N ALA A 19 -2.03 6.82 10.05
CA ALA A 19 -2.01 8.14 9.43
C ALA A 19 -0.91 9.03 10.01
N ALA A 20 -0.75 9.04 11.33
CA ALA A 20 0.30 9.77 12.04
C ALA A 20 1.70 9.30 11.62
N ALA A 21 1.92 7.98 11.50
CA ALA A 21 3.19 7.44 11.02
C ALA A 21 3.52 7.87 9.57
N ARG A 22 2.51 7.97 8.70
CA ARG A 22 2.69 8.50 7.34
C ARG A 22 3.01 9.98 7.35
N HIS A 23 2.30 10.81 8.12
CA HIS A 23 2.59 12.23 8.22
C HIS A 23 3.97 12.51 8.82
N ALA A 24 4.43 11.71 9.78
CA ALA A 24 5.78 11.82 10.34
C ALA A 24 6.86 11.49 9.30
N ARG A 25 6.61 10.54 8.39
CA ARG A 25 7.54 10.13 7.33
C ARG A 25 7.53 11.06 6.11
N PHE A 26 6.35 11.53 5.72
CA PHE A 26 6.11 12.18 4.42
C PHE A 26 5.63 13.63 4.54
N GLY A 27 5.37 14.11 5.75
CA GLY A 27 4.78 15.43 5.98
C GLY A 27 3.28 15.46 5.65
N ALA A 28 2.73 16.69 5.63
CA ALA A 28 1.38 16.93 5.17
C ALA A 28 1.33 17.00 3.63
N LEU A 29 0.20 16.60 3.06
CA LEU A 29 -0.03 16.79 1.62
C LEU A 29 -0.07 18.30 1.31
N PRO A 30 0.64 18.78 0.29
CA PRO A 30 0.54 20.18 -0.13
C PRO A 30 -0.88 20.49 -0.64
N GLU A 31 -1.19 21.79 -0.74
CA GLU A 31 -2.45 22.24 -1.33
C GLU A 31 -2.62 21.67 -2.74
N ARG A 32 -3.86 21.29 -3.07
CA ARG A 32 -4.15 20.79 -4.42
C ARG A 32 -3.90 21.91 -5.43
N ILE A 33 -2.98 21.66 -6.36
CA ILE A 33 -2.81 22.52 -7.52
C ILE A 33 -4.11 22.60 -8.31
N ARG A 34 -4.33 23.75 -8.96
CA ARG A 34 -5.49 23.88 -9.84
C ARG A 34 -5.31 22.98 -11.05
N PHE A 35 -6.43 22.59 -11.65
CA PHE A 35 -6.38 21.67 -12.78
C PHE A 35 -5.67 22.30 -13.98
N GLU A 36 -5.85 23.61 -14.17
CA GLU A 36 -5.16 24.40 -15.19
C GLU A 36 -3.62 24.45 -15.02
N ASP A 37 -3.10 24.19 -13.82
CA ASP A 37 -1.67 24.19 -13.52
C ASP A 37 -1.07 22.76 -13.54
N MET A 38 -1.89 21.73 -13.76
CA MET A 38 -1.46 20.34 -13.83
C MET A 38 -0.82 20.05 -15.20
N THR A 39 0.36 19.44 -15.22
CA THR A 39 0.96 18.92 -16.45
C THR A 39 0.48 17.49 -16.69
N GLU A 40 0.14 17.16 -17.94
CA GLU A 40 -0.23 15.79 -18.33
C GLU A 40 0.94 14.82 -18.12
N GLY A 41 0.62 13.61 -17.64
CA GLY A 41 1.61 12.54 -17.56
C GLY A 41 2.04 12.11 -18.95
N VAL A 42 3.33 12.20 -19.24
CA VAL A 42 3.91 11.75 -20.51
C VAL A 42 4.30 10.28 -20.39
N GLU A 43 3.88 9.46 -21.35
CA GLU A 43 4.35 8.08 -21.51
C GLU A 43 5.87 8.08 -21.74
N THR A 44 6.62 7.63 -20.74
CA THR A 44 8.07 7.46 -20.89
C THR A 44 8.31 6.15 -21.66
N GLY A 45 8.95 6.25 -22.83
CA GLY A 45 9.09 5.16 -23.78
C GLY A 45 9.76 3.88 -23.23
N PRO A 46 9.78 2.79 -24.03
CA PRO A 46 10.03 1.41 -23.57
C PRO A 46 11.37 1.11 -22.87
N ASN A 47 12.32 2.04 -22.83
CA ASN A 47 13.57 1.94 -22.06
C ASN A 47 13.58 2.77 -20.77
N ALA A 48 12.45 3.34 -20.35
CA ALA A 48 12.29 4.02 -19.06
C ALA A 48 12.05 3.03 -17.89
N GLY A 49 12.70 1.86 -17.95
CA GLY A 49 12.50 0.76 -17.00
C GLY A 49 11.15 0.09 -17.25
N GLY A 50 11.11 -0.84 -18.22
CA GLY A 50 9.89 -1.55 -18.61
C GLY A 50 9.10 -1.99 -17.39
N ALA A 51 7.84 -1.55 -17.31
CA ALA A 51 6.91 -2.00 -16.30
C ALA A 51 6.74 -3.50 -16.48
N VAL A 52 7.49 -4.28 -15.70
CA VAL A 52 7.20 -5.70 -15.52
C VAL A 52 5.79 -5.70 -14.95
N PRO A 53 4.77 -6.21 -15.68
CA PRO A 53 3.42 -6.22 -15.15
C PRO A 53 3.48 -6.99 -13.84
N TYR A 54 3.04 -6.37 -12.75
CA TYR A 54 3.03 -7.00 -11.43
C TYR A 54 2.12 -8.23 -11.52
N ARG A 55 2.72 -9.41 -11.68
CA ARG A 55 2.02 -10.70 -11.66
C ARG A 55 2.00 -11.19 -10.23
N SER A 56 0.85 -11.03 -9.58
CA SER A 56 0.61 -11.54 -8.22
C SER A 56 0.66 -13.07 -8.17
N GLU A 57 0.32 -13.74 -9.27
CA GLU A 57 0.40 -15.19 -9.43
C GLU A 57 1.84 -15.68 -9.27
N GLY A 58 2.10 -16.40 -8.17
CA GLY A 58 3.42 -16.95 -7.88
C GLY A 58 4.38 -16.03 -7.12
N SER A 59 3.99 -14.79 -6.82
CA SER A 59 4.79 -13.88 -5.97
C SER A 59 5.09 -14.48 -4.58
N TRP A 60 4.18 -15.31 -4.07
CA TRP A 60 4.31 -16.07 -2.82
C TRP A 60 5.56 -16.97 -2.76
N LYS A 61 6.07 -17.43 -3.91
CA LYS A 61 7.27 -18.29 -3.98
C LYS A 61 8.55 -17.56 -3.61
N TYR A 62 8.60 -16.23 -3.75
CA TYR A 62 9.76 -15.43 -3.36
C TYR A 62 9.78 -15.10 -1.87
N TYR A 63 8.64 -15.23 -1.19
CA TYR A 63 8.53 -14.97 0.25
C TYR A 63 8.86 -16.20 1.10
N SER A 64 9.19 -17.35 0.52
CA SER A 64 9.56 -18.55 1.27
C SER A 64 10.79 -18.35 2.15
N CYS A 65 11.82 -17.63 1.68
CA CYS A 65 12.99 -17.31 2.52
C CYS A 65 12.62 -16.36 3.66
N LEU A 66 11.81 -15.34 3.37
CA LEU A 66 11.32 -14.39 4.37
C LEU A 66 10.47 -15.05 5.45
N ALA A 67 9.63 -16.03 5.08
CA ALA A 67 8.82 -16.79 6.03
C ALA A 67 9.70 -17.65 6.96
N LEU A 68 10.74 -18.30 6.42
CA LEU A 68 11.71 -19.04 7.22
C LEU A 68 12.51 -18.12 8.16
N ASP A 69 12.94 -16.95 7.69
CA ASP A 69 13.68 -15.97 8.50
C ASP A 69 12.83 -15.40 9.66
N LEU A 70 11.50 -15.37 9.51
CA LEU A 70 10.56 -14.89 10.53
C LEU A 70 9.92 -16.02 11.37
N GLY A 71 10.15 -17.29 11.01
CA GLY A 71 9.60 -18.45 11.71
C GLY A 71 8.09 -18.63 11.57
N LEU A 72 7.50 -18.21 10.44
CA LEU A 72 6.07 -18.37 10.12
C LEU A 72 5.73 -19.75 9.55
#